data_AF-A0A914A3K1-F1
#
_entry.id   AF-A0A914A3K1-F1
#
_cell.length_a   1.000
_cell.length_b   1.000
_cell.length_c   1.000
_cell.angle_alpha   90.00
_cell.angle_beta   90.00
_cell.angle_gamma   90.00
#
_symmetry.space_group_name_H-M   'P 1'
#
loop_
_entity.id
_entity.type
_entity.pdbx_description
1 polymer ?
#
loop_
_entity_poly.entity_id
_entity_poly.type
_entity_poly.pdbx_seq_one_letter_code
_entity_poly.pdbx_strand_id
1 'polypeptide(L)'
;MAAPTAPSAPPSYDEATVGATDPAYPPSQPGYPPQGYGYQPQAAYPPQGSAPYPPQGSAPYPPGEAYPPSTAYQPQPQPQPQPQATTASYGTSPSDDVEGFTAGGGLTDKSVRRKFILKVYLILTAQLAVTFGTVCLFVFVEPVRYYVRNNQAVYWASYGVFLFVYIVLVCCADFRRKTPHNFIALVIFTLALSYMTGTISSFYYNEGNGGGRVVLIAMAICAGVTIGITLFSIQTKYDFTSCGGFLFIFAWSLFLFGFIAIFTYSQILYTVYAWLAALLFSLFLAYDTQLLVGGKRYQLSEEEYIYGALNLYIDIVYIFLIILSLVGGGSR
;
A
#
# COMPACT_ATOMS: atom_id res chain seq x y z
N MET A 1 -54.99 -28.30 -25.86
CA MET A 1 -54.76 -26.87 -26.13
C MET A 1 -55.58 -26.07 -25.13
N ALA A 2 -54.92 -25.47 -24.14
CA ALA A 2 -55.51 -24.53 -23.19
C ALA A 2 -54.46 -23.45 -22.89
N ALA A 3 -54.85 -22.18 -22.98
CA ALA A 3 -53.99 -21.01 -22.97
C ALA A 3 -53.37 -20.72 -21.58
N PRO A 4 -52.20 -20.04 -21.51
CA PRO A 4 -51.66 -19.58 -20.24
C PRO A 4 -52.39 -18.33 -19.75
N THR A 5 -52.93 -18.38 -18.54
CA THR A 5 -53.42 -17.21 -17.80
C THR A 5 -52.23 -16.38 -17.28
N ALA A 6 -52.30 -15.06 -17.47
CA ALA A 6 -51.27 -14.10 -17.02
C ALA A 6 -51.10 -14.12 -15.49
N PRO A 7 -49.90 -13.78 -14.95
CA PRO A 7 -49.72 -13.64 -13.51
C PRO A 7 -50.46 -12.41 -12.97
N SER A 8 -51.24 -12.60 -11.90
CA SER A 8 -51.93 -11.54 -11.16
C SER A 8 -50.93 -10.60 -10.46
N ALA A 9 -51.25 -9.30 -10.44
CA ALA A 9 -50.45 -8.28 -9.76
C ALA A 9 -50.36 -8.52 -8.23
N PRO A 10 -49.27 -8.11 -7.56
CA PRO A 10 -49.17 -8.24 -6.10
C PRO A 10 -50.13 -7.28 -5.38
N PRO A 11 -50.57 -7.63 -4.16
CA PRO A 11 -51.55 -6.85 -3.40
C PRO A 11 -51.02 -5.48 -2.99
N SER A 12 -51.95 -4.53 -2.81
CA SER A 12 -51.61 -3.17 -2.37
C SER A 12 -51.21 -3.13 -0.89
N TYR A 13 -50.43 -2.13 -0.51
CA TYR A 13 -49.78 -1.99 0.79
C TYR A 13 -50.73 -1.95 2.00
N ASP A 14 -52.04 -1.83 1.81
CA ASP A 14 -53.04 -1.75 2.89
C ASP A 14 -53.60 -3.12 3.34
N GLU A 15 -53.33 -4.22 2.63
CA GLU A 15 -53.87 -5.55 2.97
C GLU A 15 -52.99 -6.39 3.92
N ALA A 16 -51.81 -5.92 4.31
CA ALA A 16 -50.82 -6.73 5.05
C ALA A 16 -50.85 -6.61 6.58
N THR A 17 -51.81 -5.90 7.18
CA THR A 17 -51.78 -5.66 8.63
C THR A 17 -53.13 -5.80 9.33
N VAL A 18 -53.69 -7.02 9.43
CA VAL A 18 -54.56 -7.42 10.57
C VAL A 18 -54.54 -8.95 10.80
N GLY A 19 -54.05 -9.39 11.98
CA GLY A 19 -54.39 -10.64 12.72
C GLY A 19 -53.86 -12.00 12.18
N ALA A 20 -52.78 -12.58 12.74
CA ALA A 20 -52.77 -13.57 13.85
C ALA A 20 -53.52 -14.89 13.52
N THR A 21 -52.91 -16.09 13.47
CA THR A 21 -52.24 -16.84 14.55
C THR A 21 -51.50 -18.10 14.03
N ASP A 22 -50.55 -18.62 14.84
CA ASP A 22 -49.95 -19.98 14.90
C ASP A 22 -48.49 -20.23 14.41
N PRO A 23 -47.72 -21.17 15.03
CA PRO A 23 -46.58 -20.81 15.88
C PRO A 23 -45.29 -21.59 15.57
N ALA A 24 -44.17 -20.93 15.22
CA ALA A 24 -42.87 -21.63 15.12
C ALA A 24 -41.62 -20.73 15.09
N TYR A 25 -41.43 -19.75 15.98
CA TYR A 25 -40.11 -19.10 16.14
C TYR A 25 -39.85 -18.63 17.60
N PRO A 26 -38.58 -18.63 18.07
CA PRO A 26 -38.21 -18.45 19.48
C PRO A 26 -38.32 -16.98 19.94
N PRO A 27 -38.40 -16.72 21.27
CA PRO A 27 -38.68 -15.39 21.81
C PRO A 27 -37.51 -14.42 21.61
N SER A 28 -37.81 -13.26 21.04
CA SER A 28 -36.95 -12.07 21.02
C SER A 28 -37.00 -11.35 22.37
N GLN A 29 -35.86 -10.77 22.77
CA GLN A 29 -35.64 -10.14 24.07
C GLN A 29 -36.50 -8.87 24.29
N PRO A 30 -36.86 -8.55 25.55
CA PRO A 30 -37.63 -7.36 25.88
C PRO A 30 -36.84 -6.05 25.67
N GLY A 31 -37.52 -5.07 25.08
CA GLY A 31 -37.00 -3.73 24.82
C GLY A 31 -36.74 -2.92 26.09
N TYR A 32 -35.65 -2.13 26.05
CA TYR A 32 -35.28 -1.19 27.10
C TYR A 32 -36.26 0.01 27.19
N PRO A 33 -36.56 0.51 28.40
CA PRO A 33 -37.29 1.77 28.58
C PRO A 33 -36.42 3.00 28.25
N PRO A 34 -37.04 4.16 27.96
CA PRO A 34 -36.30 5.37 27.60
C PRO A 34 -35.52 5.92 28.82
N GLN A 35 -34.19 5.91 28.71
CA GLN A 35 -33.30 6.56 29.67
C GLN A 35 -33.25 8.06 29.37
N GLY A 36 -33.79 8.85 30.29
CA GLY A 36 -33.57 10.29 30.35
C GLY A 36 -32.08 10.59 30.55
N TYR A 37 -31.61 11.66 29.91
CA TYR A 37 -30.24 12.15 30.06
C TYR A 37 -29.99 12.58 31.51
N GLY A 38 -29.48 11.67 32.32
CA GLY A 38 -28.88 11.96 33.61
C GLY A 38 -27.50 12.59 33.40
N TYR A 39 -27.32 13.79 33.94
CA TYR A 39 -26.00 14.36 34.19
C TYR A 39 -25.17 13.38 35.04
N GLN A 40 -24.03 12.93 34.52
CA GLN A 40 -23.02 12.31 35.38
C GLN A 40 -22.34 13.40 36.22
N PRO A 41 -22.20 13.25 37.55
CA PRO A 41 -21.33 14.10 38.32
C PRO A 41 -19.87 13.76 37.98
N GLN A 42 -19.16 14.76 37.48
CA GLN A 42 -17.73 14.72 37.22
C GLN A 42 -16.97 14.46 38.52
N ALA A 43 -16.04 13.50 38.50
CA ALA A 43 -15.15 13.24 39.63
C ALA A 43 -14.38 14.52 39.99
N ALA A 44 -14.52 14.97 41.24
CA ALA A 44 -13.84 16.14 41.76
C ALA A 44 -12.33 15.88 41.85
N TYR A 45 -11.54 16.73 41.20
CA TYR A 45 -10.11 16.85 41.47
C TYR A 45 -9.91 17.40 42.90
N PRO A 46 -8.89 16.95 43.64
CA PRO A 46 -8.58 17.54 44.94
C PRO A 46 -8.09 18.99 44.77
N PRO A 47 -8.39 19.89 45.72
CA PRO A 47 -7.95 21.29 45.63
C PRO A 47 -6.43 21.38 45.81
N GLN A 48 -5.73 21.79 44.76
CA GLN A 48 -4.33 22.21 44.88
C GLN A 48 -4.27 23.55 45.61
N GLY A 49 -3.74 23.51 46.83
CA GLY A 49 -3.38 24.68 47.60
C GLY A 49 -2.33 25.52 46.87
N SER A 50 -2.45 26.84 47.01
CA SER A 50 -1.48 27.82 46.58
C SER A 50 -0.15 27.61 47.31
N ALA A 51 0.89 27.19 46.58
CA ALA A 51 2.27 27.23 47.04
C ALA A 51 3.01 28.41 46.39
N PRO A 52 3.86 29.14 47.14
CA PRO A 52 4.49 30.39 46.70
C PRO A 52 5.68 30.16 45.75
N TYR A 53 5.92 31.14 44.88
CA TYR A 53 7.04 31.20 43.94
C TYR A 53 8.42 31.13 44.65
N PRO A 54 9.42 30.44 44.07
CA PRO A 54 10.80 30.51 44.55
C PRO A 54 11.50 31.80 44.09
N PRO A 55 12.45 32.35 44.89
CA PRO A 55 13.17 33.57 44.54
C PRO A 55 14.23 33.29 43.47
N GLN A 56 14.19 34.04 42.36
CA GLN A 56 15.25 34.01 41.35
C GLN A 56 16.47 34.80 41.83
N GLY A 57 17.58 34.07 41.99
CA GLY A 57 18.90 34.61 42.26
C GLY A 57 19.48 35.37 41.06
N SER A 58 20.28 36.37 41.38
CA SER A 58 20.99 37.28 40.49
C SER A 58 22.12 36.63 39.72
N ALA A 59 22.21 36.92 38.42
CA ALA A 59 23.43 36.79 37.63
C ALA A 59 23.64 38.06 36.77
N PRO A 60 24.90 38.50 36.53
CA PRO A 60 25.21 39.88 36.18
C PRO A 60 25.19 40.16 34.67
N TYR A 61 24.82 41.40 34.31
CA TYR A 61 24.93 41.96 32.96
C TYR A 61 26.36 42.44 32.63
N PRO A 62 26.77 42.46 31.35
CA PRO A 62 27.99 43.15 30.91
C PRO A 62 27.79 44.68 30.80
N PRO A 63 28.86 45.50 30.89
CA PRO A 63 28.78 46.95 31.07
C PRO A 63 28.47 47.71 29.76
N GLY A 64 27.77 48.82 29.93
CA GLY A 64 27.12 49.57 28.86
C GLY A 64 27.95 50.63 28.13
N GLU A 65 27.33 51.17 27.08
CA GLU A 65 27.76 52.36 26.37
C GLU A 65 26.75 53.49 26.54
N ALA A 66 27.29 54.70 26.57
CA ALA A 66 26.68 55.92 27.08
C ALA A 66 25.66 56.58 26.12
N TYR A 67 24.65 57.22 26.71
CA TYR A 67 23.72 58.12 26.03
C TYR A 67 24.32 59.51 25.78
N PRO A 68 23.95 60.19 24.67
CA PRO A 68 23.89 61.64 24.60
C PRO A 68 22.45 62.18 24.78
N PRO A 69 22.28 63.48 25.10
CA PRO A 69 21.08 64.00 25.76
C PRO A 69 19.94 64.42 24.81
N SER A 70 18.76 64.50 25.42
CA SER A 70 17.44 64.83 24.88
C SER A 70 17.30 66.21 24.22
N THR A 71 16.55 66.27 23.11
CA THR A 71 15.76 67.47 22.75
C THR A 71 14.46 67.13 22.02
N ALA A 72 13.36 67.63 22.60
CA ALA A 72 12.15 68.19 22.00
C ALA A 72 11.26 67.36 21.05
N TYR A 73 9.99 67.24 21.46
CA TYR A 73 8.84 66.87 20.63
C TYR A 73 8.78 67.66 19.32
N GLN A 74 8.59 66.96 18.19
CA GLN A 74 8.01 67.51 16.96
C GLN A 74 6.94 66.55 16.39
N PRO A 75 5.84 67.08 15.82
CA PRO A 75 4.70 66.29 15.34
C PRO A 75 4.98 65.57 14.00
N GLN A 76 4.38 64.38 13.83
CA GLN A 76 4.47 63.55 12.62
C GLN A 76 3.92 64.26 11.36
N PRO A 77 4.63 64.20 10.22
CA PRO A 77 4.05 64.50 8.91
C PRO A 77 3.25 63.32 8.35
N GLN A 78 2.06 63.63 7.80
CA GLN A 78 1.22 62.70 7.04
C GLN A 78 1.92 62.24 5.73
N PRO A 79 1.71 61.01 5.26
CA PRO A 79 2.20 60.58 3.94
C PRO A 79 1.43 61.24 2.79
N GLN A 80 2.15 61.87 1.86
CA GLN A 80 1.61 62.37 0.59
C GLN A 80 1.37 61.21 -0.42
N PRO A 81 0.33 61.31 -1.29
CA PRO A 81 0.05 60.34 -2.34
C PRO A 81 0.95 60.52 -3.57
N GLN A 82 1.45 59.41 -4.13
CA GLN A 82 2.20 59.37 -5.40
C GLN A 82 1.27 59.32 -6.63
N PRO A 83 1.72 59.81 -7.81
CA PRO A 83 0.83 60.10 -8.94
C PRO A 83 0.42 58.88 -9.77
N GLN A 84 -0.81 58.99 -10.26
CA GLN A 84 -1.58 58.05 -11.06
C GLN A 84 -1.19 58.13 -12.54
N ALA A 85 -0.94 56.98 -13.19
CA ALA A 85 -0.92 56.87 -14.65
C ALA A 85 -2.25 56.28 -15.13
N THR A 86 -3.09 57.12 -15.73
CA THR A 86 -4.22 56.80 -16.62
C THR A 86 -3.64 56.33 -17.97
N THR A 87 -4.22 55.46 -18.82
CA THR A 87 -5.57 54.89 -19.07
C THR A 87 -5.32 53.75 -20.08
N ALA A 88 -6.06 52.64 -20.11
CA ALA A 88 -7.30 52.55 -20.88
C ALA A 88 -8.18 51.40 -20.38
N SER A 89 -9.43 51.77 -20.11
CA SER A 89 -10.55 50.91 -19.78
C SER A 89 -11.25 50.46 -21.07
N TYR A 90 -11.60 49.18 -21.15
CA TYR A 90 -12.78 48.72 -21.89
C TYR A 90 -13.45 47.62 -21.06
N GLY A 91 -14.73 47.85 -20.73
CA GLY A 91 -15.71 46.79 -20.53
C GLY A 91 -16.02 46.41 -19.08
N THR A 92 -17.07 47.02 -18.55
CA THR A 92 -17.76 46.67 -17.30
C THR A 92 -18.45 45.29 -17.38
N SER A 93 -18.22 44.47 -16.34
CA SER A 93 -18.97 43.35 -15.70
C SER A 93 -20.40 42.99 -16.17
N PRO A 94 -20.89 41.73 -15.99
CA PRO A 94 -21.05 41.15 -14.64
C PRO A 94 -20.82 39.63 -14.46
N SER A 95 -20.46 39.30 -13.21
CA SER A 95 -20.71 38.07 -12.44
C SER A 95 -20.92 36.75 -13.20
N ASP A 96 -19.99 35.81 -13.01
CA ASP A 96 -20.32 34.46 -12.59
C ASP A 96 -19.07 33.82 -11.97
N ASP A 97 -19.33 32.96 -11.00
CA ASP A 97 -18.40 32.40 -10.04
C ASP A 97 -17.19 31.72 -10.68
N VAL A 98 -16.00 32.29 -10.48
CA VAL A 98 -14.75 31.54 -10.63
C VAL A 98 -14.05 31.57 -9.28
N GLU A 99 -14.55 30.70 -8.38
CA GLU A 99 -13.73 30.19 -7.30
C GLU A 99 -12.38 29.78 -7.88
N GLY A 100 -11.32 30.27 -7.24
CA GLY A 100 -9.95 30.13 -7.68
C GLY A 100 -9.59 28.70 -8.07
N PHE A 101 -9.58 28.45 -9.37
CA PHE A 101 -8.87 27.34 -9.97
C PHE A 101 -7.37 27.58 -9.73
N THR A 102 -6.86 27.00 -8.64
CA THR A 102 -5.43 26.81 -8.39
C THR A 102 -4.87 25.81 -9.40
N ALA A 103 -4.82 26.21 -10.68
CA ALA A 103 -4.24 25.45 -11.79
C ALA A 103 -2.81 24.97 -11.48
N GLY A 104 -2.07 25.75 -10.67
CA GLY A 104 -0.71 25.44 -10.27
C GLY A 104 -0.59 24.27 -9.29
N GLY A 105 -1.55 24.10 -8.36
CA GLY A 105 -1.49 23.07 -7.32
C GLY A 105 -1.79 21.67 -7.87
N GLY A 106 -2.91 21.53 -8.58
CA GLY A 106 -3.35 20.24 -9.11
C GLY A 106 -2.48 19.69 -10.25
N LEU A 107 -1.85 20.56 -11.05
CA LEU A 107 -0.91 20.13 -12.09
C LEU A 107 0.47 19.76 -11.50
N THR A 108 0.93 20.51 -10.50
CA THR A 108 2.20 20.22 -9.79
C THR A 108 2.09 18.89 -9.05
N ASP A 109 1.02 18.65 -8.29
CA ASP A 109 0.78 17.41 -7.57
C ASP A 109 0.79 16.18 -8.48
N LYS A 110 0.06 16.25 -9.61
CA LYS A 110 0.06 15.19 -10.64
C LYS A 110 1.45 14.96 -11.24
N SER A 111 2.21 16.03 -11.49
CA SER A 111 3.56 15.92 -12.05
C SER A 111 4.55 15.28 -11.05
N VAL A 112 4.40 15.57 -9.76
CA VAL A 112 5.21 14.99 -8.68
C VAL A 112 4.85 13.51 -8.52
N ARG A 113 3.56 13.16 -8.44
CA ARG A 113 3.08 11.77 -8.40
C ARG A 113 3.59 10.99 -9.62
N ARG A 114 3.53 11.56 -10.83
CA ARG A 114 4.05 10.91 -12.04
C ARG A 114 5.56 10.62 -11.94
N LYS A 115 6.36 11.58 -11.46
CA LYS A 115 7.82 11.37 -11.26
C LYS A 115 8.08 10.29 -10.22
N PHE A 116 7.31 10.27 -9.13
CA PHE A 116 7.36 9.23 -8.11
C PHE A 116 7.04 7.84 -8.69
N ILE A 117 5.92 7.69 -9.40
CA ILE A 117 5.52 6.44 -10.06
C ILE A 117 6.62 5.96 -11.02
N LEU A 118 7.13 6.86 -11.88
CA LEU A 118 8.21 6.53 -12.81
C LEU A 118 9.47 6.04 -12.08
N LYS A 119 9.83 6.69 -10.96
CA LYS A 119 10.98 6.27 -10.14
C LYS A 119 10.78 4.87 -9.57
N VAL A 120 9.59 4.57 -9.05
CA VAL A 120 9.27 3.24 -8.51
C VAL A 120 9.35 2.16 -9.59
N TYR A 121 8.72 2.38 -10.75
CA TYR A 121 8.76 1.40 -11.85
C TYR A 121 10.15 1.23 -12.46
N LEU A 122 10.99 2.26 -12.49
CA LEU A 122 12.38 2.15 -12.92
C LEU A 122 13.16 1.25 -11.96
N ILE A 123 13.03 1.48 -10.65
CA ILE A 123 13.64 0.62 -9.62
C ILE A 123 13.13 -0.81 -9.78
N LEU A 124 11.81 -1.01 -9.85
CA LEU A 124 11.18 -2.31 -10.01
C LEU A 124 11.70 -3.06 -11.24
N THR A 125 11.80 -2.37 -12.38
CA THR A 125 12.31 -2.96 -13.62
C THR A 125 13.77 -3.39 -13.48
N ALA A 126 14.61 -2.60 -12.81
CA ALA A 126 15.98 -3.00 -12.50
C ALA A 126 16.02 -4.24 -11.58
N GLN A 127 15.17 -4.30 -10.54
CA GLN A 127 15.08 -5.47 -9.65
C GLN A 127 14.66 -6.73 -10.42
N LEU A 128 13.65 -6.62 -11.28
CA LEU A 128 13.17 -7.73 -12.11
C LEU A 128 14.21 -8.17 -13.15
N ALA A 129 14.99 -7.23 -13.73
CA ALA A 129 16.06 -7.57 -14.65
C ALA A 129 17.18 -8.37 -13.94
N VAL A 130 17.56 -7.98 -12.73
CA VAL A 130 18.52 -8.73 -11.90
C VAL A 130 17.99 -10.13 -11.59
N THR A 131 16.73 -10.26 -11.20
CA THR A 131 16.11 -11.56 -10.93
C THR A 131 16.03 -12.42 -12.17
N PHE A 132 15.60 -11.88 -13.30
CA PHE A 132 15.55 -12.58 -14.57
C PHE A 132 16.94 -13.11 -14.98
N GLY A 133 17.97 -12.25 -14.91
CA GLY A 133 19.34 -12.65 -15.19
C GLY A 133 19.84 -13.75 -14.24
N THR A 134 19.55 -13.63 -12.95
CA THR A 134 19.93 -14.63 -11.94
C THR A 134 19.23 -15.97 -12.18
N VAL A 135 17.93 -15.97 -12.46
CA VAL A 135 17.15 -17.17 -12.80
C VAL A 135 17.71 -17.83 -14.06
N CYS A 136 17.98 -17.05 -15.12
CA CYS A 136 18.56 -17.59 -16.35
C CYS A 136 19.94 -18.21 -16.10
N LEU A 137 20.80 -17.53 -15.33
CA LEU A 137 22.11 -18.03 -14.93
C LEU A 137 21.99 -19.36 -14.18
N PHE A 138 21.09 -19.45 -13.20
CA PHE A 138 20.98 -20.63 -12.32
C PHE A 138 20.29 -21.82 -13.00
N VAL A 139 19.50 -21.56 -14.04
CA VAL A 139 18.78 -22.62 -14.78
C VAL A 139 19.60 -23.14 -15.96
N PHE A 140 20.18 -22.25 -16.76
CA PHE A 140 20.81 -22.58 -18.04
C PHE A 140 22.32 -22.79 -17.96
N VAL A 141 23.00 -22.28 -16.93
CA VAL A 141 24.43 -22.54 -16.74
C VAL A 141 24.62 -23.72 -15.80
N GLU A 142 24.96 -24.87 -16.38
CA GLU A 142 25.10 -26.15 -15.68
C GLU A 142 25.99 -26.11 -14.42
N PRO A 143 27.22 -25.54 -14.43
CA PRO A 143 28.05 -25.52 -13.22
C PRO A 143 27.42 -24.67 -12.10
N VAL A 144 26.73 -23.58 -12.44
CA VAL A 144 26.02 -22.75 -11.46
C VAL A 144 24.81 -23.50 -10.91
N ARG A 145 24.00 -24.12 -11.78
CA ARG A 145 22.85 -24.94 -11.40
C ARG A 145 23.24 -26.05 -10.44
N TYR A 146 24.33 -26.77 -10.75
CA TYR A 146 24.85 -27.84 -9.90
C TYR A 146 25.26 -27.29 -8.53
N TYR A 147 26.02 -26.19 -8.50
CA TYR A 147 26.47 -25.56 -7.26
C TYR A 147 25.30 -25.15 -6.36
N VAL A 148 24.30 -24.44 -6.88
CA VAL A 148 23.19 -23.90 -6.06
C VAL A 148 22.25 -24.98 -5.53
N ARG A 149 22.09 -26.09 -6.28
CA ARG A 149 21.31 -27.24 -5.82
C ARG A 149 22.02 -28.02 -4.71
N ASN A 150 23.35 -28.14 -4.77
CA ASN A 150 24.12 -28.90 -3.79
C ASN A 150 24.43 -28.10 -2.52
N ASN A 151 24.58 -26.77 -2.63
CA ASN A 151 24.96 -25.90 -1.51
C ASN A 151 23.74 -25.20 -0.88
N GLN A 152 22.86 -25.97 -0.24
CA GLN A 152 21.65 -25.46 0.41
C GLN A 152 21.93 -24.44 1.53
N ALA A 153 23.13 -24.45 2.13
CA ALA A 153 23.53 -23.48 3.14
C ALA A 153 23.44 -22.02 2.63
N VAL A 154 23.81 -21.78 1.37
CA VAL A 154 23.76 -20.44 0.79
C VAL A 154 22.30 -19.99 0.57
N TYR A 155 21.41 -20.92 0.24
CA TYR A 155 19.97 -20.63 0.16
C TYR A 155 19.41 -20.19 1.52
N TRP A 156 19.69 -20.93 2.59
CA TRP A 156 19.24 -20.55 3.94
C TRP A 156 19.87 -19.26 4.44
N ALA A 157 21.15 -19.03 4.13
CA ALA A 157 21.81 -17.75 4.42
C ALA A 157 21.14 -16.59 3.67
N SER A 158 20.85 -16.75 2.37
CA SER A 158 20.14 -15.74 1.57
C SER A 158 18.73 -15.47 2.11
N TYR A 159 18.03 -16.49 2.61
CA TYR A 159 16.73 -16.36 3.27
C TYR A 159 16.84 -15.53 4.55
N GLY A 160 17.85 -15.78 5.40
CA GLY A 160 18.10 -14.98 6.59
C GLY A 160 18.39 -13.51 6.29
N VAL A 161 19.22 -13.25 5.26
CA VAL A 161 19.51 -11.89 4.79
C VAL A 161 18.25 -11.22 4.25
N PHE A 162 17.49 -11.90 3.40
CA PHE A 162 16.22 -11.41 2.86
C PHE A 162 15.27 -10.99 3.99
N LEU A 163 15.05 -11.87 4.97
CA LEU A 163 14.11 -11.62 6.07
C LEU A 163 14.58 -10.44 6.94
N PHE A 164 15.86 -10.39 7.30
CA PHE A 164 16.42 -9.30 8.08
C PHE A 164 16.26 -7.95 7.37
N VAL A 165 16.67 -7.88 6.10
CA VAL A 165 16.60 -6.62 5.34
C VAL A 165 15.15 -6.23 5.05
N TYR A 166 14.26 -7.19 4.79
CA TYR A 166 12.82 -6.95 4.64
C TYR A 166 12.24 -6.31 5.90
N ILE A 167 12.51 -6.87 7.09
CA ILE A 167 12.02 -6.32 8.36
C ILE A 167 12.55 -4.91 8.58
N VAL A 168 13.83 -4.66 8.33
CA VAL A 168 14.41 -3.31 8.44
C VAL A 168 13.72 -2.32 7.49
N LEU A 169 13.49 -2.72 6.24
CA LEU A 169 12.84 -1.85 5.25
C LEU A 169 11.35 -1.65 5.53
N VAL A 170 10.62 -2.59 6.14
CA VAL A 170 9.20 -2.42 6.46
C VAL A 170 9.00 -1.66 7.78
N CYS A 171 9.79 -1.97 8.80
CA CYS A 171 9.59 -1.44 10.16
C CYS A 171 10.33 -0.13 10.43
N CYS A 172 11.41 0.19 9.70
CA CYS A 172 12.22 1.39 9.94
C CYS A 172 12.04 2.44 8.83
N ALA A 173 11.01 3.27 8.97
CA ALA A 173 10.71 4.32 8.00
C ALA A 173 11.87 5.33 7.82
N ASP A 174 12.54 5.71 8.91
CA ASP A 174 13.70 6.60 8.84
C ASP A 174 14.85 6.02 8.03
N PHE A 175 15.04 4.70 8.10
CA PHE A 175 16.09 4.02 7.36
C PHE A 175 15.78 3.98 5.86
N ARG A 176 14.54 3.63 5.49
CA ARG A 176 14.15 3.51 4.08
C ARG A 176 14.00 4.85 3.34
N ARG A 177 13.83 5.95 4.07
CA ARG A 177 13.79 7.31 3.50
C ARG A 177 15.17 7.95 3.35
N LYS A 178 16.21 7.44 4.02
CA LYS A 178 17.57 8.00 3.99
C LYS A 178 18.42 7.46 2.84
N THR A 179 18.79 8.35 1.92
CA THR A 179 19.76 8.07 0.83
C THR A 179 21.20 8.22 1.36
N PRO A 180 22.18 7.38 0.98
CA PRO A 180 22.10 6.25 0.03
C PRO A 180 21.79 4.88 0.65
N HIS A 181 21.67 4.80 1.98
CA HIS A 181 21.50 3.54 2.71
C HIS A 181 20.29 2.72 2.22
N ASN A 182 19.20 3.40 1.88
CA ASN A 182 18.00 2.78 1.34
C ASN A 182 18.23 1.99 0.05
N PHE A 183 19.03 2.53 -0.89
CA PHE A 183 19.39 1.83 -2.13
C PHE A 183 20.32 0.65 -1.89
N ILE A 184 21.26 0.79 -0.94
CA ILE A 184 22.17 -0.31 -0.57
C ILE A 184 21.34 -1.47 -0.01
N ALA A 185 20.44 -1.19 0.93
CA ALA A 185 19.54 -2.19 1.49
C ALA A 185 18.64 -2.80 0.41
N LEU A 186 18.13 -1.99 -0.52
CA LEU A 186 17.32 -2.48 -1.63
C LEU A 186 18.10 -3.42 -2.57
N VAL A 187 19.35 -3.11 -2.88
CA VAL A 187 20.21 -3.99 -3.70
C VAL A 187 20.48 -5.30 -2.98
N ILE A 188 20.81 -5.27 -1.68
CA ILE A 188 21.02 -6.50 -0.88
C ILE A 188 19.73 -7.33 -0.87
N PHE A 189 18.59 -6.69 -0.63
CA PHE A 189 17.27 -7.32 -0.65
C PHE A 189 16.97 -7.99 -2.01
N THR A 190 17.20 -7.27 -3.10
CA THR A 190 17.02 -7.79 -4.46
C THR A 190 17.92 -8.98 -4.70
N LEU A 191 19.22 -8.88 -4.46
CA LEU A 191 20.17 -9.99 -4.67
C LEU A 191 19.80 -11.23 -3.84
N ALA A 192 19.39 -11.05 -2.58
CA ALA A 192 18.96 -12.13 -1.72
C ALA A 192 17.72 -12.84 -2.29
N LEU A 193 16.68 -12.08 -2.66
CA LEU A 193 15.47 -12.67 -3.23
C LEU A 193 15.69 -13.26 -4.64
N SER A 194 16.54 -12.63 -5.46
CA SER A 194 16.94 -13.15 -6.78
C SER A 194 17.68 -14.48 -6.65
N TYR A 195 18.59 -14.61 -5.66
CA TYR A 195 19.31 -15.85 -5.38
C TYR A 195 18.35 -16.96 -4.93
N MET A 196 17.44 -16.66 -4.01
CA MET A 196 16.41 -17.62 -3.56
C MET A 196 15.56 -18.09 -4.74
N THR A 197 15.03 -17.14 -5.52
CA THR A 197 14.19 -17.40 -6.69
C THR A 197 14.94 -18.22 -7.73
N GLY A 198 16.18 -17.84 -8.08
CA GLY A 198 17.03 -18.58 -9.01
C GLY A 198 17.31 -20.00 -8.53
N THR A 199 17.56 -20.19 -7.23
CA THR A 199 17.80 -21.51 -6.65
C THR A 199 16.56 -22.40 -6.75
N ILE A 200 15.38 -21.87 -6.41
CA ILE A 200 14.10 -22.59 -6.56
C ILE A 200 13.87 -22.95 -8.04
N SER A 201 14.01 -21.97 -8.95
CA SER A 201 13.86 -22.20 -10.39
C SER A 201 14.82 -23.22 -10.94
N SER A 202 16.03 -23.29 -10.39
CA SER A 202 17.03 -24.29 -10.77
C SER A 202 16.47 -25.70 -10.64
N PHE A 203 15.65 -26.02 -9.62
CA PHE A 203 15.06 -27.36 -9.40
C PHE A 203 13.98 -27.75 -10.40
N TYR A 204 13.50 -26.81 -11.23
CA TYR A 204 12.55 -27.07 -12.31
C TYR A 204 13.22 -27.40 -13.66
N TYR A 205 14.55 -27.34 -13.73
CA TYR A 205 15.26 -27.86 -14.89
C TYR A 205 15.21 -29.40 -14.91
N ASN A 206 14.66 -29.95 -16.00
CA ASN A 206 14.59 -31.38 -16.26
C ASN A 206 14.95 -31.64 -17.75
N GLU A 207 15.92 -32.52 -17.99
CA GLU A 207 16.38 -32.84 -19.35
C GLU A 207 15.35 -33.60 -20.17
N GLY A 208 14.62 -34.52 -19.53
CA GLY A 208 13.54 -35.29 -20.19
C GLY A 208 12.35 -34.44 -20.61
N ASN A 209 12.16 -33.26 -20.01
CA ASN A 209 11.02 -32.36 -20.27
C ASN A 209 11.45 -31.01 -20.88
N GLY A 210 12.58 -30.96 -21.59
CA GLY A 210 12.96 -29.82 -22.43
C GLY A 210 13.80 -28.73 -21.75
N GLY A 211 14.69 -29.08 -20.82
CA GLY A 211 15.88 -28.28 -20.51
C GLY A 211 15.62 -26.86 -19.97
N GLY A 212 14.61 -26.70 -19.11
CA GLY A 212 14.27 -25.42 -18.47
C GLY A 212 13.16 -24.61 -19.14
N ARG A 213 12.56 -25.12 -20.24
CA ARG A 213 11.41 -24.49 -20.92
C ARG A 213 10.26 -24.13 -19.99
N VAL A 214 9.97 -24.98 -19.00
CA VAL A 214 8.94 -24.74 -17.97
C VAL A 214 9.17 -23.41 -17.25
N VAL A 215 10.43 -23.08 -16.94
CA VAL A 215 10.79 -21.82 -16.26
C VAL A 215 10.53 -20.62 -17.17
N LEU A 216 10.89 -20.72 -18.46
CA LEU A 216 10.62 -19.65 -19.44
C LEU A 216 9.12 -19.41 -19.64
N ILE A 217 8.33 -20.48 -19.73
CA ILE A 217 6.87 -20.41 -19.85
C ILE A 217 6.28 -19.73 -18.61
N ALA A 218 6.71 -20.13 -17.41
CA ALA A 218 6.25 -19.52 -16.16
C ALA A 218 6.62 -18.03 -16.08
N MET A 219 7.81 -17.64 -16.53
CA MET A 219 8.21 -16.22 -16.60
C MET A 219 7.34 -15.43 -17.58
N ALA A 220 7.03 -15.99 -18.76
CA ALA A 220 6.16 -15.34 -19.74
C ALA A 220 4.73 -15.16 -19.23
N ILE A 221 4.16 -16.20 -18.59
CA ILE A 221 2.83 -16.13 -17.96
C ILE A 221 2.84 -15.09 -16.84
N CYS A 222 3.86 -15.12 -15.97
CA CYS A 222 3.99 -14.13 -14.89
C CYS A 222 4.01 -12.71 -15.44
N ALA A 223 4.83 -12.42 -16.46
CA ALA A 223 4.89 -11.10 -17.07
C ALA A 223 3.53 -10.66 -17.63
N GLY A 224 2.81 -11.56 -18.32
CA GLY A 224 1.47 -11.30 -18.82
C GLY A 224 0.46 -11.01 -17.70
N VAL A 225 0.45 -11.82 -16.65
CA VAL A 225 -0.43 -11.66 -15.48
C VAL A 225 -0.14 -10.35 -14.77
N THR A 226 1.13 -10.03 -14.49
CA THR A 226 1.49 -8.84 -13.73
C THR A 226 1.22 -7.57 -14.53
N ILE A 227 1.54 -7.54 -15.83
CA ILE A 227 1.20 -6.42 -16.71
C ILE A 227 -0.33 -6.25 -16.80
N GLY A 228 -1.07 -7.35 -16.99
CA GLY A 228 -2.52 -7.34 -17.04
C GLY A 228 -3.16 -6.78 -15.76
N ILE A 229 -2.71 -7.24 -14.60
CA ILE A 229 -3.18 -6.75 -13.29
C ILE A 229 -2.83 -5.28 -13.09
N THR A 230 -1.58 -4.87 -13.37
CA THR A 230 -1.18 -3.47 -13.24
C THR A 230 -2.02 -2.56 -14.13
N LEU A 231 -2.21 -2.90 -15.41
CA LEU A 231 -3.04 -2.12 -16.34
C LEU A 231 -4.50 -2.07 -15.87
N PHE A 232 -5.06 -3.21 -15.44
CA PHE A 232 -6.42 -3.25 -14.89
C PHE A 232 -6.55 -2.38 -13.65
N SER A 233 -5.56 -2.41 -12.75
CA SER A 233 -5.58 -1.69 -11.48
C SER A 233 -5.49 -0.17 -11.64
N ILE A 234 -4.74 0.30 -12.66
CA ILE A 234 -4.64 1.71 -13.04
C ILE A 234 -5.95 2.23 -13.65
N GLN A 235 -6.65 1.38 -14.43
CA GLN A 235 -7.84 1.80 -15.19
C GLN A 235 -9.15 1.63 -14.42
N THR A 236 -9.21 0.66 -13.50
CA THR A 236 -10.45 0.29 -12.83
C THR A 236 -10.93 1.35 -11.85
N LYS A 237 -12.25 1.53 -11.80
CA LYS A 237 -12.90 2.40 -10.81
C LYS A 237 -12.98 1.74 -9.43
N TYR A 238 -12.93 0.40 -9.37
CA TYR A 238 -12.93 -0.33 -8.12
C TYR A 238 -11.73 0.06 -7.24
N ASP A 239 -11.96 0.15 -5.93
CA ASP A 239 -10.95 0.52 -4.96
C ASP A 239 -10.50 -0.71 -4.17
N PHE A 240 -9.42 -1.35 -4.64
CA PHE A 240 -8.78 -2.47 -3.94
C PHE A 240 -8.11 -2.01 -2.65
N THR A 241 -7.70 -0.75 -2.53
CA THR A 241 -7.06 -0.23 -1.32
C THR A 241 -8.00 -0.28 -0.10
N SER A 242 -9.31 -0.22 -0.34
CA SER A 242 -10.32 -0.38 0.70
C SER A 242 -10.45 -1.82 1.22
N CYS A 243 -9.93 -2.82 0.49
CA CYS A 243 -10.00 -4.25 0.85
C CYS A 243 -8.85 -4.73 1.73
N GLY A 244 -7.98 -3.84 2.25
CA GLY A 244 -6.77 -4.23 3.00
C GLY A 244 -7.03 -5.19 4.17
N GLY A 245 -8.12 -4.98 4.93
CA GLY A 245 -8.50 -5.89 6.03
C GLY A 245 -8.89 -7.29 5.54
N PHE A 246 -9.55 -7.40 4.39
CA PHE A 246 -9.88 -8.68 3.76
C PHE A 246 -8.62 -9.41 3.29
N LEU A 247 -7.69 -8.69 2.63
CA LEU A 247 -6.41 -9.26 2.19
C LEU A 247 -5.58 -9.76 3.37
N PHE A 248 -5.58 -9.04 4.49
CA PHE A 248 -4.92 -9.48 5.72
C PHE A 248 -5.50 -10.79 6.26
N ILE A 249 -6.84 -10.90 6.35
CA ILE A 249 -7.50 -12.13 6.81
C ILE A 249 -7.25 -13.29 5.85
N PHE A 250 -7.32 -13.04 4.54
CA PHE A 250 -7.09 -14.07 3.53
C PHE A 250 -5.63 -14.56 3.56
N ALA A 251 -4.65 -13.64 3.74
CA ALA A 251 -3.25 -14.00 3.91
C ALA A 251 -3.01 -14.86 5.16
N TRP A 252 -3.58 -14.50 6.30
CA TRP A 252 -3.49 -15.33 7.52
C TRP A 252 -4.15 -16.69 7.36
N SER A 253 -5.30 -16.74 6.68
CA SER A 253 -6.00 -17.99 6.39
C SER A 253 -5.15 -18.91 5.52
N LEU A 254 -4.52 -18.38 4.46
CA LEU A 254 -3.61 -19.14 3.62
C LEU A 254 -2.31 -19.52 4.32
N PHE A 255 -1.78 -18.67 5.19
CA PHE A 255 -0.61 -19.00 5.99
C PHE A 255 -0.87 -20.23 6.87
N LEU A 256 -1.99 -20.25 7.61
CA LEU A 256 -2.39 -21.39 8.44
C LEU A 256 -2.72 -22.64 7.60
N PHE A 257 -3.39 -22.47 6.45
CA PHE A 257 -3.64 -23.58 5.53
C PHE A 257 -2.34 -24.17 4.98
N GLY A 258 -1.32 -23.33 4.72
CA GLY A 258 0.01 -23.76 4.31
C GLY A 258 0.70 -24.67 5.33
N PHE A 259 0.59 -24.37 6.63
CA PHE A 259 1.11 -25.27 7.67
C PHE A 259 0.44 -26.64 7.64
N ILE A 260 -0.88 -26.68 7.47
CA ILE A 260 -1.62 -27.95 7.38
C ILE A 260 -1.23 -28.70 6.10
N ALA A 261 -1.04 -27.97 4.99
CA ALA A 261 -0.62 -28.53 3.71
C ALA A 261 0.73 -29.26 3.81
N ILE A 262 1.69 -28.75 4.58
CA ILE A 262 3.02 -29.38 4.78
C ILE A 262 2.89 -30.81 5.31
N PHE A 263 1.97 -31.06 6.24
CA PHE A 263 1.75 -32.40 6.80
C PHE A 263 0.88 -33.29 5.92
N THR A 264 0.33 -32.74 4.83
CA THR A 264 -0.57 -33.45 3.92
C THR A 264 0.17 -33.77 2.61
N TYR A 265 0.30 -35.05 2.28
CA TYR A 265 0.99 -35.50 1.06
C TYR A 265 0.05 -35.54 -0.17
N SER A 266 -0.86 -34.57 -0.31
CA SER A 266 -1.86 -34.55 -1.39
C SER A 266 -1.54 -33.51 -2.48
N GLN A 267 -1.29 -33.99 -3.70
CA GLN A 267 -1.00 -33.13 -4.86
C GLN A 267 -2.15 -32.18 -5.19
N ILE A 268 -3.40 -32.63 -5.01
CA ILE A 268 -4.59 -31.80 -5.21
C ILE A 268 -4.58 -30.63 -4.23
N LEU A 269 -4.23 -30.89 -2.97
CA LEU A 269 -4.18 -29.85 -1.94
C LEU A 269 -3.10 -28.81 -2.25
N TYR A 270 -1.89 -29.24 -2.65
CA TYR A 270 -0.83 -28.31 -3.08
C TYR A 270 -1.24 -27.47 -4.29
N THR A 271 -1.96 -28.06 -5.24
CA THR A 271 -2.46 -27.35 -6.43
C THR A 271 -3.51 -26.31 -6.05
N VAL A 272 -4.48 -26.66 -5.20
CA VAL A 272 -5.50 -25.73 -4.68
C VAL A 272 -4.84 -24.60 -3.89
N TYR A 273 -3.88 -24.94 -3.03
CA TYR A 273 -3.11 -23.95 -2.26
C TYR A 273 -2.41 -22.95 -3.20
N ALA A 274 -1.74 -23.44 -4.24
CA ALA A 274 -1.06 -22.59 -5.22
C ALA A 274 -2.03 -21.69 -5.98
N TRP A 275 -3.21 -22.18 -6.39
CA TRP A 275 -4.24 -21.33 -7.02
C TRP A 275 -4.76 -20.24 -6.10
N LEU A 276 -5.03 -20.55 -4.83
CA LEU A 276 -5.47 -19.56 -3.85
C LEU A 276 -4.38 -18.53 -3.56
N ALA A 277 -3.12 -18.97 -3.45
CA ALA A 277 -1.97 -18.09 -3.27
C ALA A 277 -1.78 -17.18 -4.50
N ALA A 278 -1.92 -17.70 -5.72
CA ALA A 278 -1.85 -16.91 -6.96
C ALA A 278 -2.92 -15.82 -6.96
N LEU A 279 -4.15 -16.15 -6.56
CA LEU A 279 -5.24 -15.19 -6.43
C LEU A 279 -4.93 -14.12 -5.38
N LEU A 280 -4.45 -14.51 -4.20
CA LEU A 280 -4.10 -13.58 -3.12
C LEU A 280 -3.00 -12.60 -3.55
N PHE A 281 -1.88 -13.10 -4.09
CA PHE A 281 -0.79 -12.22 -4.53
C PHE A 281 -1.19 -11.36 -5.75
N SER A 282 -2.09 -11.84 -6.61
CA SER A 282 -2.66 -11.01 -7.67
C SER A 282 -3.49 -9.84 -7.11
N LEU A 283 -4.22 -10.07 -6.01
CA LEU A 283 -4.96 -9.01 -5.31
C LEU A 283 -4.02 -8.06 -4.56
N PHE A 284 -2.93 -8.54 -3.96
CA PHE A 284 -1.88 -7.68 -3.40
C PHE A 284 -1.24 -6.81 -4.48
N LEU A 285 -0.88 -7.37 -5.64
CA LEU A 285 -0.34 -6.58 -6.75
C LEU A 285 -1.30 -5.48 -7.19
N ALA A 286 -2.61 -5.77 -7.24
CA ALA A 286 -3.63 -4.77 -7.54
C ALA A 286 -3.72 -3.69 -6.45
N TYR A 287 -3.72 -4.09 -5.18
CA TYR A 287 -3.71 -3.21 -4.01
C TYR A 287 -2.49 -2.28 -4.02
N ASP A 288 -1.28 -2.82 -4.15
CA ASP A 288 -0.02 -2.07 -4.12
C ASP A 288 0.14 -1.19 -5.36
N THR A 289 -0.34 -1.64 -6.53
CA THR A 289 -0.40 -0.77 -7.73
C THR A 289 -1.31 0.43 -7.48
N GLN A 290 -2.48 0.25 -6.86
CA GLN A 290 -3.38 1.36 -6.57
C GLN A 290 -2.86 2.28 -5.46
N LEU A 291 -2.19 1.72 -4.45
CA LEU A 291 -1.52 2.48 -3.41
C LEU A 291 -0.41 3.37 -4.00
N LEU A 292 0.34 2.84 -4.98
CA LEU A 292 1.39 3.57 -5.69
C LEU A 292 0.82 4.68 -6.58
N VAL A 293 -0.18 4.37 -7.40
CA VAL A 293 -0.75 5.29 -8.40
C VAL A 293 -1.52 6.42 -7.71
N GLY A 294 -2.15 6.12 -6.57
CA GLY A 294 -2.98 7.05 -5.82
C GLY A 294 -4.35 7.28 -6.45
N GLY A 295 -5.11 8.23 -5.89
CA GLY A 295 -6.48 8.54 -6.34
C GLY A 295 -7.55 7.56 -5.85
N LYS A 296 -7.23 6.73 -4.85
CA LYS A 296 -8.13 5.82 -4.13
C LYS A 296 -8.17 6.21 -2.64
N ARG A 297 -8.83 5.40 -1.79
CA ARG A 297 -8.93 5.67 -0.35
C ARG A 297 -7.57 5.79 0.34
N TYR A 298 -6.61 4.94 -0.02
CA TYR A 298 -5.25 5.01 0.49
C TYR A 298 -4.27 5.25 -0.65
N GLN A 299 -3.22 6.03 -0.39
CA GLN A 299 -2.14 6.30 -1.32
C GLN A 299 -0.80 6.40 -0.59
N LEU A 300 0.26 6.03 -1.28
CA LEU A 300 1.61 6.09 -0.74
C LEU A 300 2.16 7.53 -0.83
N SER A 301 2.88 7.96 0.20
CA SER A 301 3.66 9.21 0.15
C SER A 301 4.79 9.08 -0.88
N GLU A 302 5.11 10.19 -1.54
CA GLU A 302 6.10 10.24 -2.63
C GLU A 302 7.53 9.93 -2.15
N GLU A 303 7.78 10.05 -0.85
CA GLU A 303 9.05 9.70 -0.22
C GLU A 303 9.26 8.18 -0.11
N GLU A 304 8.19 7.40 -0.29
CA GLU A 304 8.15 5.95 -0.02
C GLU A 304 8.39 5.10 -1.27
N TYR A 305 9.18 5.61 -2.21
CA TYR A 305 9.46 4.92 -3.47
C TYR A 305 10.18 3.59 -3.26
N ILE A 306 10.97 3.46 -2.19
CA ILE A 306 11.63 2.20 -1.81
C ILE A 306 10.59 1.17 -1.36
N TYR A 307 9.62 1.58 -0.55
CA TYR A 307 8.57 0.71 -0.06
C TYR A 307 7.64 0.25 -1.18
N GLY A 308 7.22 1.17 -2.05
CA GLY A 308 6.41 0.85 -3.21
C GLY A 308 7.11 -0.12 -4.16
N ALA A 309 8.41 0.09 -4.44
CA ALA A 309 9.19 -0.82 -5.27
C ALA A 309 9.36 -2.20 -4.60
N LEU A 310 9.62 -2.22 -3.29
CA LEU A 310 9.79 -3.44 -2.52
C LEU A 310 8.53 -4.33 -2.55
N ASN A 311 7.34 -3.76 -2.29
CA ASN A 311 6.09 -4.54 -2.30
C ASN A 311 5.77 -5.08 -3.70
N LEU A 312 5.81 -4.23 -4.73
CA LEU A 312 5.55 -4.66 -6.10
C LEU A 312 6.53 -5.75 -6.56
N TYR A 313 7.81 -5.65 -6.17
CA TYR A 313 8.81 -6.65 -6.50
C TYR A 313 8.54 -7.99 -5.80
N ILE A 314 8.19 -7.96 -4.52
CA ILE A 314 7.77 -9.15 -3.76
C ILE A 314 6.59 -9.83 -4.44
N ASP A 315 5.52 -9.08 -4.74
CA ASP A 315 4.31 -9.64 -5.35
C ASP A 315 4.62 -10.33 -6.68
N ILE A 316 5.37 -9.66 -7.56
CA ILE A 316 5.72 -10.20 -8.87
C ILE A 316 6.58 -11.47 -8.73
N VAL A 317 7.57 -11.47 -7.84
CA VAL A 317 8.43 -12.65 -7.61
C VAL A 317 7.65 -13.82 -7.02
N TYR A 318 6.75 -13.58 -6.06
CA TYR A 318 5.92 -14.64 -5.49
C TYR A 318 4.90 -15.17 -6.50
N ILE A 319 4.26 -14.30 -7.30
CA ILE A 319 3.41 -14.71 -8.43
C ILE A 319 4.21 -15.62 -9.38
N PHE A 320 5.45 -15.25 -9.73
CA PHE A 320 6.32 -16.09 -10.55
C PHE A 320 6.57 -17.46 -9.92
N LEU A 321 6.95 -17.53 -8.64
CA LEU A 321 7.23 -18.79 -7.95
C LEU A 321 5.99 -19.69 -7.86
N ILE A 322 4.81 -19.12 -7.67
CA ILE A 322 3.54 -19.85 -7.63
C ILE A 322 3.16 -20.35 -9.03
N ILE A 323 3.27 -19.53 -10.06
CA ILE A 323 3.04 -19.96 -11.46
C ILE A 323 4.03 -21.07 -11.83
N LEU A 324 5.29 -20.92 -11.45
CA LEU A 324 6.32 -21.93 -11.70
C LEU A 324 5.98 -23.27 -11.04
N SER A 325 5.45 -23.26 -9.81
CA SER A 325 5.02 -24.49 -9.14
C SER A 325 3.78 -25.12 -9.80
N LEU A 326 2.84 -24.31 -10.30
CA LEU A 326 1.67 -24.80 -11.05
C LEU A 326 2.07 -25.43 -12.40
N VAL A 327 2.87 -24.72 -13.20
CA VAL A 327 3.29 -25.20 -14.53
C VAL A 327 4.26 -26.39 -14.41
N GLY A 328 5.19 -26.32 -13.45
CA GLY A 328 6.17 -27.38 -13.22
C GLY A 328 5.63 -28.59 -12.47
N GLY A 329 4.63 -28.39 -11.60
CA GLY A 329 3.94 -29.46 -10.87
C GLY A 329 3.00 -30.28 -11.75
N GLY A 330 2.40 -29.67 -12.80
CA GLY A 330 1.64 -30.40 -13.82
C GLY A 330 2.50 -31.19 -14.81
N SER A 331 3.83 -31.06 -14.73
CA SER A 331 4.80 -31.74 -15.60
C SER A 331 5.55 -32.89 -14.91
N ARG A 332 5.11 -33.30 -13.71
CA ARG A 332 5.61 -34.43 -12.92
C ARG A 332 4.53 -35.47 -12.76
#